data_AF-A0A453LHW7-F1
#
_entry.id   AF-A0A453LHW7-F1
#
_cell.length_a   1.000
_cell.length_b   1.000
_cell.length_c   1.000
_cell.angle_alpha   90.00
_cell.angle_beta   90.00
_cell.angle_gamma   90.00
#
_symmetry.space_group_name_H-M   'P 1'
#
loop_
_entity.id
_entity.type
_entity.pdbx_description
1 polymer ?
#
loop_
_entity_poly.entity_id
_entity_poly.type
_entity_poly.pdbx_seq_one_letter_code
_entity_poly.pdbx_strand_id
1 'polypeptide(L)' 'KARSQANDAKAEGNKHFAAGQYEDALSQYEIALEIAAELESSEDISSACHSNRAVCFLKLV' A
#
# COMPACT_ATOMS: atom_id res chain seq x y z
N LYS A 1 -1.45 17.19 3.01
CA LYS A 1 -1.15 16.37 4.22
C LYS A 1 -1.53 14.91 4.01
N ALA A 2 -2.80 14.60 3.70
CA ALA A 2 -3.27 13.24 3.42
C ALA A 2 -2.48 12.52 2.31
N ARG A 3 -2.12 13.19 1.20
CA ARG A 3 -1.25 12.59 0.17
C ARG A 3 0.11 12.12 0.67
N SER A 4 0.72 12.86 1.60
CA SER A 4 1.99 12.43 2.21
C SER A 4 1.77 11.18 3.04
N GLN A 5 0.72 11.17 3.86
CA GLN A 5 0.39 10.02 4.72
C GLN A 5 0.09 8.75 3.91
N ALA A 6 -0.62 8.87 2.79
CA ALA A 6 -0.84 7.75 1.88
C ALA A 6 0.47 7.22 1.28
N ASN A 7 1.39 8.13 0.92
CA ASN A 7 2.71 7.73 0.43
C ASN A 7 3.59 7.11 1.52
N ASP A 8 3.51 7.62 2.75
CA ASP A 8 4.24 7.09 3.89
C ASP A 8 3.77 5.67 4.23
N ALA A 9 2.45 5.44 4.27
CA ALA A 9 1.87 4.10 4.44
C ALA A 9 2.26 3.15 3.30
N LYS A 10 2.19 3.60 2.04
CA LYS A 10 2.67 2.80 0.89
C LYS A 10 4.15 2.46 1.02
N ALA A 11 4.98 3.42 1.43
CA ALA A 11 6.42 3.21 1.61
C ALA A 11 6.71 2.22 2.75
N GLU A 12 5.95 2.26 3.84
CA GLU A 12 6.05 1.28 4.93
C GLU A 12 5.63 -0.12 4.46
N GLY A 13 4.55 -0.21 3.68
CA GLY A 13 4.15 -1.47 3.03
C GLY A 13 5.25 -2.05 2.15
N ASN A 14 5.97 -1.20 1.40
CA ASN A 14 7.12 -1.63 0.60
C ASN A 14 8.27 -2.17 1.46
N LYS A 15 8.52 -1.59 2.65
CA LYS A 15 9.55 -2.10 3.58
C LYS A 15 9.19 -3.48 4.11
N HIS A 16 7.95 -3.66 4.57
CA HIS A 16 7.46 -4.96 5.01
C HIS A 16 7.50 -6.00 3.88
N PHE A 17 7.11 -5.61 2.67
CA PHE A 17 7.20 -6.47 1.49
C PHE A 17 8.64 -6.92 1.23
N ALA A 18 9.60 -6.00 1.26
CA ALA A 18 11.03 -6.32 1.09
C ALA A 18 11.57 -7.22 2.21
N ALA A 19 11.00 -7.15 3.41
CA ALA A 19 11.31 -8.02 4.54
C ALA A 19 10.59 -9.38 4.49
N GLY A 20 9.75 -9.64 3.49
CA GLY A 20 8.94 -10.86 3.39
C GLY A 20 7.74 -10.91 4.35
N GLN A 21 7.43 -9.79 5.02
CA GLN A 21 6.32 -9.64 5.95
C GLN A 21 5.05 -9.27 5.19
N TYR A 22 4.48 -10.22 4.45
CA TYR A 22 3.40 -9.91 3.50
C TYR A 22 2.09 -9.47 4.15
N GLU A 23 1.75 -9.99 5.33
CA GLU A 23 0.54 -9.58 6.08
C GLU A 23 0.66 -8.14 6.61
N ASP A 24 1.83 -7.75 7.13
CA ASP A 24 2.11 -6.38 7.55
C ASP A 24 2.11 -5.43 6.34
N ALA A 25 2.68 -5.88 5.21
CA ALA A 25 2.67 -5.12 3.96
C ALA A 25 1.23 -4.88 3.47
N LEU A 26 0.38 -5.91 3.48
CA LEU A 26 -1.04 -5.80 3.13
C LEU A 26 -1.74 -4.75 4.00
N SER A 27 -1.51 -4.78 5.32
CA SER A 27 -2.10 -3.83 6.27
C SER A 27 -1.71 -2.38 5.95
N GLN A 28 -0.43 -2.13 5.63
CA GLN A 28 0.03 -0.78 5.26
C GLN A 28 -0.50 -0.32 3.91
N TYR A 29 -0.61 -1.21 2.91
CA TYR A 29 -1.22 -0.86 1.63
C TYR A 29 -2.72 -0.58 1.74
N GLU A 30 -3.42 -1.24 2.66
CA GLU A 30 -4.84 -0.95 2.96
C GLU A 30 -5.00 0.45 3.56
N ILE A 31 -4.18 0.81 4.55
CA ILE A 31 -4.14 2.18 5.12
C ILE A 31 -3.87 3.22 4.02
N ALA A 32 -2.91 2.94 3.12
CA ALA A 32 -2.61 3.84 2.00
C ALA A 32 -3.82 4.03 1.06
N LEU A 33 -4.58 2.97 0.81
CA LEU A 33 -5.79 3.00 -0.03
C LEU A 33 -6.94 3.76 0.64
N GLU A 34 -7.16 3.57 1.95
CA GLU A 34 -8.17 4.31 2.71
C GLU A 34 -7.91 5.82 2.67
N ILE A 35 -6.64 6.23 2.85
CA ILE A 35 -6.27 7.64 2.76
C ILE A 35 -6.37 8.15 1.32
N ALA A 36 -6.00 7.32 0.33
CA ALA A 36 -6.08 7.67 -1.08
C ALA A 36 -7.52 7.87 -1.57
N ALA A 37 -8.50 7.17 -1.00
CA ALA A 37 -9.91 7.30 -1.34
C ALA A 37 -10.47 8.71 -1.07
N GLU A 38 -9.89 9.43 -0.11
CA GLU A 38 -10.28 10.80 0.29
C GLU A 38 -9.56 11.90 -0.52
N LEU A 39 -8.70 11.53 -1.48
CA LEU A 39 -7.88 12.46 -2.26
C LEU A 39 -8.41 12.59 -3.69
N GLU A 40 -8.57 13.83 -4.16
CA GLU A 40 -8.68 14.10 -5.59
C GLU A 40 -7.32 13.79 -6.27
N SER A 41 -7.34 12.94 -7.31
CA SER A 41 -6.18 12.44 -8.05
C SER A 41 -5.17 11.63 -7.23
N SER A 42 -5.57 10.43 -6.81
CA SER A 42 -4.72 9.46 -6.13
C SER A 42 -4.50 8.17 -6.92
N GLU A 43 -4.81 8.17 -8.23
CA GLU A 43 -4.73 6.96 -9.06
C GLU A 43 -3.34 6.33 -9.05
N ASP A 44 -2.28 7.13 -8.94
CA ASP A 44 -0.90 6.67 -8.85
C ASP A 44 -0.62 5.86 -7.57
N ILE A 45 -1.19 6.28 -6.44
CA ILE A 45 -1.05 5.58 -5.16
C ILE A 45 -1.89 4.30 -5.20
N SER A 46 -3.16 4.41 -5.60
CA SER A 46 -4.09 3.29 -5.61
C SER A 46 -3.63 2.18 -6.55
N SER A 47 -3.16 2.52 -7.75
CA SER A 47 -2.65 1.53 -8.72
C SER A 47 -1.45 0.77 -8.17
N ALA A 48 -0.52 1.47 -7.53
CA ALA A 48 0.66 0.85 -6.93
C ALA A 48 0.26 -0.07 -5.76
N CYS A 49 -0.61 0.39 -4.86
CA CYS A 49 -1.07 -0.39 -3.72
C CYS A 49 -1.83 -1.66 -4.15
N HIS A 50 -2.75 -1.57 -5.12
CA HIS A 50 -3.44 -2.75 -5.65
C HIS A 50 -2.49 -3.76 -6.28
N SER A 51 -1.54 -3.28 -7.08
CA SER A 51 -0.52 -4.14 -7.70
C SER A 51 0.32 -4.86 -6.64
N ASN A 52 0.79 -4.13 -5.63
CA ASN A 52 1.61 -4.70 -4.57
C ASN A 52 0.83 -5.69 -3.70
N ARG A 53 -0.45 -5.40 -3.37
CA ARG A 53 -1.32 -6.34 -2.65
C ARG A 53 -1.52 -7.64 -3.43
N ALA A 54 -1.72 -7.58 -4.75
CA ALA A 54 -1.83 -8.77 -5.58
C ALA A 54 -0.57 -9.63 -5.49
N VAL A 55 0.62 -9.02 -5.51
CA VAL A 55 1.89 -9.75 -5.31
C VAL A 55 1.99 -10.31 -3.89
N CYS A 56 1.59 -9.58 -2.84
CA CYS A 56 1.54 -10.14 -1.47
C CYS A 56 0.69 -11.41 -1.42
N PHE A 57 -0.52 -11.39 -1.99
CA PHE A 57 -1.37 -12.58 -2.02
C PHE A 57 -0.72 -13.73 -2.79
N LEU A 58 -0.05 -13.46 -3.93
CA LEU A 58 0.71 -14.47 -4.66
C LEU A 58 1.92 -15.03 -3.89
N LYS A 59 2.40 -14.35 -2.85
CA LYS A 59 3.50 -14.80 -2.00
C LYS A 59 3.05 -15.53 -0.73
N LEU A 60 1.78 -15.39 -0.37
CA LEU A 60 1.16 -16.05 0.78
C LEU A 60 0.59 -17.43 0.44
N VAL A 61 0.49 -17.78 -0.86
CA VAL A 61 0.16 -19.13 -1.35
C VAL A 61 1.35 -20.07 -1.34
#